data_AF-K7ZZN2-F1
#
_entry.id   AF-K7ZZN2-F1
#
_cell.length_a   1.000
_cell.length_b   1.000
_cell.length_c   1.000
_cell.angle_alpha   90.00
_cell.angle_beta   90.00
_cell.angle_gamma   90.00
#
_symmetry.space_group_name_H-M   'P 1'
#
loop_
_entity.id
_entity.type
_entity.pdbx_description
1 polymer ?
#
loop_
_entity_poly.entity_id
_entity_poly.type
_entity_poly.pdbx_seq_one_letter_code
_entity_poly.pdbx_strand_id
1 'polypeptide(L)'
;MVWKNPWYDPTKAHHRPDGFCNTHEVGHQPGDLRRWQDERKAQGLPRPPDGGYAAFIQQWWQPAVIEGDEDGVWWFGHATLLIRLNGRYLLTDPLFSNRASPVSFYGPARKTPLPLALSDLPPIDAVLISHNHYDHLDNHTIRRLRRRFPEAVFLCRWT
;
A
#
# COMPACT_ATOMS: atom_id res chain seq x y z
N MET A 1 19.36 -23.61 2.80
CA MET A 1 18.15 -24.40 2.53
C MET A 1 17.42 -23.72 1.40
N VAL A 2 17.26 -24.35 0.23
CA VAL A 2 16.52 -23.76 -0.90
C VAL A 2 15.06 -23.70 -0.48
N TRP A 3 14.50 -22.49 -0.40
CA TRP A 3 13.08 -22.30 -0.07
C TRP A 3 12.23 -23.00 -1.15
N LYS A 4 11.27 -23.82 -0.72
CA LYS A 4 10.30 -24.47 -1.60
C LYS A 4 8.99 -23.71 -1.53
N ASN A 5 8.37 -23.45 -2.68
CA ASN A 5 7.09 -22.75 -2.75
C ASN A 5 5.98 -23.63 -2.15
N PRO A 6 5.40 -23.29 -0.98
CA PRO A 6 4.33 -24.09 -0.38
C PRO A 6 3.01 -23.98 -1.16
N TRP A 7 2.93 -23.05 -2.11
CA TRP A 7 1.78 -22.85 -2.99
C TRP A 7 2.02 -23.37 -4.40
N TYR A 8 3.03 -24.21 -4.65
CA TYR A 8 3.25 -24.79 -5.98
C TYR A 8 1.98 -25.48 -6.51
N ASP A 9 1.61 -25.16 -7.75
CA ASP A 9 0.45 -25.70 -8.44
C ASP A 9 0.77 -25.84 -9.94
N PRO A 10 0.99 -27.07 -10.45
CA PRO A 10 1.34 -27.28 -11.85
C PRO A 10 0.26 -26.83 -12.85
N THR A 11 -0.97 -26.62 -12.39
CA THR A 11 -2.06 -26.12 -13.25
C THR A 11 -2.00 -24.61 -13.46
N LYS A 12 -1.18 -23.89 -12.68
CA LYS A 12 -1.01 -22.44 -12.75
C LYS A 12 0.38 -22.10 -13.24
N ALA A 13 0.49 -21.58 -14.46
CA ALA A 13 1.78 -21.26 -15.10
C ALA A 13 2.68 -20.30 -14.30
N HIS A 14 2.10 -19.49 -13.39
CA HIS A 14 2.84 -18.58 -12.51
C HIS A 14 3.28 -19.22 -11.18
N HIS A 15 2.85 -20.44 -10.83
CA HIS A 15 3.21 -21.15 -9.59
C HIS A 15 4.35 -22.17 -9.87
N ARG A 16 5.60 -21.76 -9.68
CA ARG A 16 6.77 -22.63 -9.86
C ARG A 16 7.17 -23.34 -8.56
N PRO A 17 7.89 -24.49 -8.64
CA PRO A 17 8.40 -25.19 -7.45
C PRO A 17 9.30 -24.33 -6.55
N ASP A 18 9.98 -23.36 -7.14
CA ASP A 18 10.96 -22.45 -6.53
C ASP A 18 10.44 -21.02 -6.34
N GLY A 19 9.18 -20.74 -6.70
CA GLY A 19 8.55 -19.44 -6.45
C GLY A 19 7.44 -19.10 -7.43
N PHE A 20 7.33 -17.81 -7.73
CA PHE A 20 6.33 -17.30 -8.66
C PHE A 20 7.02 -16.62 -9.84
N CYS A 21 6.42 -16.73 -11.03
CA CYS A 21 6.89 -16.02 -12.22
C CYS A 21 5.75 -15.30 -12.93
N ASN A 22 6.07 -14.23 -13.63
CA ASN A 22 5.13 -13.64 -14.58
C ASN A 22 4.90 -14.61 -15.74
N THR A 23 3.67 -14.70 -16.24
CA THR A 23 3.30 -15.51 -17.42
C THR A 23 3.69 -14.86 -18.74
N HIS A 24 4.09 -13.59 -18.70
CA HIS A 24 4.49 -12.79 -19.85
C HIS A 24 5.96 -12.39 -19.72
N GLU A 25 6.64 -12.28 -20.85
CA GLU A 25 8.00 -11.75 -20.87
C GLU A 25 8.01 -10.30 -20.39
N VAL A 26 8.90 -10.02 -19.45
CA VAL A 26 9.19 -8.66 -18.99
C VAL A 26 10.57 -8.33 -19.52
N GLY A 27 10.65 -7.43 -20.49
CA GLY A 27 11.87 -7.11 -21.24
C GLY A 27 12.91 -6.29 -20.44
N HIS A 28 13.21 -6.68 -19.21
CA HIS A 28 14.20 -6.00 -18.38
C HIS A 28 15.62 -6.46 -18.75
N GLN A 29 16.50 -5.50 -18.99
CA GLN A 29 17.92 -5.74 -19.20
C GLN A 29 18.72 -5.48 -17.91
N PRO A 30 19.86 -6.17 -17.72
CA PRO A 30 20.79 -5.85 -16.64
C PRO A 30 21.17 -4.36 -16.67
N GLY A 31 21.03 -3.68 -15.53
CA GLY A 31 21.34 -2.25 -15.40
C GLY A 31 20.18 -1.30 -15.65
N ASP A 32 19.00 -1.79 -16.08
CA ASP A 32 17.80 -0.96 -16.29
C ASP A 32 17.43 -0.12 -15.07
N LEU A 33 17.48 -0.73 -13.88
CA LEU A 33 17.18 -0.02 -12.63
C LEU A 33 18.13 1.16 -12.41
N ARG A 34 19.44 0.98 -12.66
CA ARG A 34 20.44 2.02 -12.45
C ARG A 34 20.26 3.14 -13.47
N ARG A 35 20.09 2.78 -14.75
CA ARG A 35 19.82 3.73 -15.82
C ARG A 35 18.58 4.58 -15.50
N TRP A 36 17.48 3.92 -15.11
CA TRP A 36 16.26 4.61 -14.69
C TRP A 36 16.48 5.55 -13.49
N GLN A 37 17.24 5.13 -12.48
CA GLN A 37 17.57 5.98 -11.33
C GLN A 37 18.38 7.21 -11.74
N ASP A 38 19.39 7.04 -12.59
CA ASP A 38 20.26 8.11 -13.07
C ASP A 38 19.47 9.13 -13.92
N GLU A 39 18.62 8.64 -14.83
CA GLU A 39 17.72 9.47 -15.65
C GLU A 39 16.74 10.28 -14.78
N ARG A 40 16.10 9.63 -13.80
CA ARG A 40 15.18 10.28 -12.86
C ARG A 40 15.88 11.38 -12.07
N LYS A 41 17.10 11.12 -11.61
CA LYS A 41 17.90 12.09 -10.87
C LYS A 41 18.30 13.27 -11.75
N ALA A 42 18.75 13.02 -12.98
CA ALA A 42 19.08 14.06 -13.94
C ALA A 42 17.86 14.96 -14.26
N GLN A 43 16.65 14.40 -14.26
CA GLN A 43 15.40 15.13 -14.46
C GLN A 43 14.84 15.80 -13.18
N GLY A 44 15.50 15.62 -12.03
CA GLY A 44 15.08 16.17 -10.74
C GLY A 44 13.77 15.55 -10.21
N LEU A 45 13.52 14.27 -10.48
CA LEU A 45 12.28 13.59 -10.13
C LEU A 45 12.38 12.76 -8.83
N PRO A 46 11.28 12.60 -8.06
CA PRO A 46 9.98 13.24 -8.27
C PRO A 46 10.01 14.71 -7.87
N ARG A 47 9.33 15.55 -8.66
CA ARG A 47 9.12 16.95 -8.30
C ARG A 47 8.12 17.05 -7.14
N PRO A 48 8.30 17.99 -6.21
CA PRO A 48 7.28 18.26 -5.20
C PRO A 48 6.03 18.88 -5.87
N PRO A 49 4.89 18.91 -5.17
CA PRO A 49 3.74 19.72 -5.56
C PRO A 49 4.12 21.21 -5.70
N ASP A 50 3.32 21.97 -6.42
CA ASP A 50 3.45 23.43 -6.48
C ASP A 50 3.35 24.03 -5.07
N GLY A 51 4.27 24.93 -4.73
CA GLY A 51 4.41 25.47 -3.35
C GLY A 51 5.08 24.53 -2.35
N GLY A 52 5.47 23.32 -2.76
CA GLY A 52 6.16 22.34 -1.92
C GLY A 52 5.23 21.56 -0.98
N TYR A 53 5.79 20.56 -0.31
CA TYR A 53 5.00 19.68 0.57
C TYR A 53 4.40 20.40 1.78
N ALA A 54 5.03 21.46 2.29
CA ALA A 54 4.49 22.23 3.40
C ALA A 54 3.17 22.94 3.03
N ALA A 55 3.15 23.64 1.89
CA ALA A 55 1.93 24.28 1.37
C ALA A 55 0.87 23.23 1.02
N PHE A 56 1.27 22.11 0.42
CA PHE A 56 0.35 21.01 0.12
C PHE A 56 -0.34 20.47 1.37
N ILE A 57 0.42 20.21 2.44
CA ILE A 57 -0.14 19.73 3.71
C ILE A 57 -1.08 20.77 4.30
N GLN A 58 -0.69 22.05 4.33
CA GLN A 58 -1.54 23.11 4.86
C GLN A 58 -2.88 23.22 4.13
N GLN A 59 -2.90 23.00 2.81
CA GLN A 59 -4.10 23.16 1.99
C GLN A 59 -4.98 21.91 1.93
N TRP A 60 -4.37 20.72 1.86
CA TRP A 60 -5.07 19.48 1.50
C TRP A 60 -5.14 18.45 2.62
N TRP A 61 -4.42 18.65 3.72
CA TRP A 61 -4.40 17.71 4.83
C TRP A 61 -5.17 18.25 6.03
N GLN A 62 -5.90 17.36 6.69
CA GLN A 62 -6.54 17.59 7.97
C GLN A 62 -6.58 16.28 8.78
N PRO A 63 -6.71 16.35 10.11
CA PRO A 63 -7.00 15.17 10.92
C PRO A 63 -8.30 14.51 10.45
N ALA A 64 -8.35 13.18 10.45
CA ALA A 64 -9.59 12.46 10.16
C ALA A 64 -10.43 12.39 11.44
N VAL A 65 -11.54 13.13 11.44
CA VAL A 65 -12.56 13.07 12.49
C VAL A 65 -13.64 12.10 12.01
N ILE A 66 -13.85 11.02 12.77
CA ILE A 66 -14.81 9.95 12.46
C ILE A 66 -15.90 9.99 13.53
N GLU A 67 -16.95 10.75 13.25
CA GLU A 67 -18.06 11.00 14.16
C GLU A 67 -19.42 10.84 13.46
N GLY A 68 -20.50 10.77 14.24
CA GLY A 68 -21.86 10.55 13.75
C GLY A 68 -22.06 9.19 13.11
N ASP A 69 -23.18 9.02 12.40
CA ASP A 69 -23.61 7.73 11.82
C ASP A 69 -23.78 7.76 10.28
N GLU A 70 -23.60 8.92 9.66
CA GLU A 70 -23.78 9.14 8.22
C GLU A 70 -22.70 8.48 7.36
N ASP A 71 -22.99 8.01 6.15
CA ASP A 71 -21.95 7.47 5.26
C ASP A 71 -20.85 8.51 4.94
N GLY A 72 -19.62 8.03 4.76
CA GLY A 72 -18.46 8.93 4.66
C GLY A 72 -17.22 8.27 4.08
N VAL A 73 -16.33 9.11 3.55
CA VAL A 73 -15.04 8.67 3.00
C VAL A 73 -13.94 9.59 3.52
N TRP A 74 -12.86 9.00 4.04
CA TRP A 74 -11.68 9.70 4.52
C TRP A 74 -10.45 9.22 3.76
N TRP A 75 -9.68 10.17 3.23
CA TRP A 75 -8.47 9.89 2.46
C TRP A 75 -7.22 9.99 3.33
N PHE A 76 -6.46 8.89 3.43
CA PHE A 76 -5.24 8.78 4.23
C PHE A 76 -3.96 9.03 3.40
N GLY A 77 -4.13 9.39 2.13
CA GLY A 77 -3.07 9.56 1.15
C GLY A 77 -2.86 8.31 0.30
N HIS A 78 -2.31 8.52 -0.90
CA HIS A 78 -2.16 7.48 -1.93
C HIS A 78 -3.51 6.78 -2.20
N ALA A 79 -3.56 5.46 -2.16
CA ALA A 79 -4.76 4.65 -2.36
C ALA A 79 -5.45 4.22 -1.05
N THR A 80 -5.03 4.75 0.11
CA THR A 80 -5.66 4.40 1.39
C THR A 80 -6.90 5.25 1.64
N LEU A 81 -8.07 4.63 1.55
CA LEU A 81 -9.37 5.22 1.89
C LEU A 81 -9.99 4.44 3.05
N LEU A 82 -10.45 5.16 4.07
CA LEU A 82 -11.42 4.63 5.02
C LEU A 82 -12.82 5.01 4.50
N ILE A 83 -13.70 4.03 4.37
CA ILE A 83 -15.06 4.21 3.86
C ILE A 83 -16.02 3.71 4.92
N ARG A 84 -16.95 4.58 5.37
CA ARG A 84 -18.12 4.17 6.13
C ARG A 84 -19.30 4.04 5.18
N LEU A 85 -19.92 2.86 5.18
CA LEU A 85 -21.10 2.56 4.38
C LEU A 85 -22.07 1.71 5.20
N ASN A 86 -23.28 2.21 5.45
CA ASN A 86 -24.31 1.56 6.25
C ASN A 86 -23.78 1.10 7.63
N GLY A 87 -23.05 1.99 8.32
CA GLY A 87 -22.47 1.72 9.64
C GLY A 87 -21.28 0.74 9.65
N ARG A 88 -20.80 0.28 8.50
CA ARG A 88 -19.61 -0.59 8.38
C ARG A 88 -18.41 0.20 7.88
N TYR A 89 -17.21 -0.19 8.31
CA TYR A 89 -15.97 0.44 7.88
C TYR A 89 -15.14 -0.48 6.98
N LEU A 90 -14.76 0.05 5.82
CA LEU A 90 -13.91 -0.60 4.84
C LEU A 90 -12.62 0.20 4.68
N LEU A 91 -11.51 -0.49 4.47
CA LEU A 91 -10.21 0.12 4.27
C LEU A 91 -9.59 -0.36 2.96
N THR A 92 -9.21 0.55 2.06
CA THR A 92 -8.55 0.20 0.79
C THR A 92 -7.04 0.34 0.92
N ASP A 93 -6.27 -0.53 0.26
CA ASP A 93 -4.81 -0.47 0.08
C ASP A 93 -4.05 0.19 1.24
N PRO A 94 -4.12 -0.39 2.46
CA PRO A 94 -3.71 0.30 3.66
C PRO A 94 -2.19 0.40 3.76
N LEU A 95 -1.66 1.63 3.71
CA LEU A 95 -0.24 1.95 3.87
C LEU A 95 -0.04 2.85 5.10
N PHE A 96 0.20 2.29 6.28
CA PHE A 96 0.48 3.06 7.50
C PHE A 96 1.97 3.18 7.82
N SER A 97 2.84 2.49 7.09
CA SER A 97 4.29 2.64 7.23
C SER A 97 4.79 3.97 6.65
N ASN A 98 5.94 4.42 7.15
CA ASN A 98 6.59 5.63 6.66
C ASN A 98 7.18 5.45 5.24
N ARG A 99 7.39 4.20 4.79
CA ARG A 99 7.96 3.90 3.47
C ARG A 99 7.19 2.80 2.77
N ALA A 100 7.01 2.95 1.46
CA ALA A 100 6.54 1.90 0.57
C ALA A 100 7.77 1.10 0.07
N SER A 101 8.20 0.11 0.86
CA SER A 101 9.46 -0.60 0.60
C SER A 101 9.50 -1.96 1.31
N PRO A 102 10.24 -2.95 0.78
CA PRO A 102 10.54 -4.17 1.51
C PRO A 102 11.41 -3.95 2.76
N VAL A 103 12.09 -2.81 2.85
CA VAL A 103 13.01 -2.47 3.96
C VAL A 103 12.67 -1.11 4.56
N SER A 104 12.92 -0.94 5.86
CA SER A 104 12.56 0.28 6.59
C SER A 104 13.46 1.49 6.31
N PHE A 105 14.67 1.29 5.79
CA PHE A 105 15.70 2.33 5.66
C PHE A 105 15.86 2.88 4.23
N TYR A 106 15.29 2.22 3.21
CA TYR A 106 15.44 2.59 1.81
C TYR A 106 14.10 2.56 1.08
N GLY A 107 13.97 3.30 -0.02
CA GLY A 107 12.76 3.38 -0.84
C GLY A 107 11.89 4.62 -0.55
N PRO A 108 10.79 4.81 -1.32
CA PRO A 108 9.92 5.98 -1.24
C PRO A 108 9.39 6.21 0.18
N ALA A 109 9.65 7.40 0.74
CA ALA A 109 9.09 7.82 2.02
C ALA A 109 7.82 8.65 1.81
N ARG A 110 6.85 8.42 2.68
CA ARG A 110 5.65 9.23 2.84
C ARG A 110 6.04 10.69 3.08
N LYS A 111 5.31 11.60 2.42
CA LYS A 111 5.57 13.05 2.48
C LYS A 111 4.48 13.83 3.22
N THR A 112 3.31 13.24 3.41
CA THR A 112 2.19 13.80 4.16
C THR A 112 1.94 12.97 5.42
N PRO A 113 1.61 13.58 6.56
CA PRO A 113 1.27 12.83 7.76
C PRO A 113 0.03 11.97 7.54
N LEU A 114 -0.10 10.89 8.31
CA LEU A 114 -1.37 10.15 8.36
C LEU A 114 -2.42 11.01 9.07
N PRO A 115 -3.67 11.07 8.58
CA PRO A 115 -4.71 11.86 9.24
C PRO A 115 -5.22 11.20 10.53
N LEU A 116 -4.95 9.92 10.73
CA LEU A 116 -5.30 9.14 11.91
C LEU A 116 -4.33 7.96 12.07
N ALA A 117 -3.96 7.61 13.30
CA ALA A 117 -3.11 6.46 13.55
C ALA A 117 -3.90 5.14 13.40
N LEU A 118 -3.20 4.05 13.07
CA LEU A 118 -3.80 2.71 13.02
C LEU A 118 -4.44 2.33 14.38
N SER A 119 -3.86 2.82 15.48
CA SER A 119 -4.37 2.61 16.84
C SER A 119 -5.69 3.30 17.14
N ASP A 120 -6.10 4.22 16.28
CA ASP A 120 -7.27 5.08 16.51
C ASP A 120 -8.34 4.80 15.44
N LEU A 121 -8.10 3.83 14.55
CA LEU A 121 -9.09 3.38 13.58
C LEU A 121 -10.33 2.81 14.30
N PRO A 122 -11.54 3.07 13.76
CA PRO A 122 -12.76 2.40 14.18
C PRO A 122 -12.66 0.89 13.88
N PRO A 123 -13.60 0.08 14.39
CA PRO A 123 -13.70 -1.33 13.98
C PRO A 123 -13.74 -1.44 12.45
N ILE A 124 -12.83 -2.23 11.87
CA ILE A 124 -12.77 -2.44 10.42
C ILE A 124 -13.45 -3.76 10.08
N ASP A 125 -14.44 -3.73 9.19
CA ASP A 125 -15.17 -4.91 8.72
C ASP A 125 -14.47 -5.58 7.54
N ALA A 126 -13.90 -4.78 6.64
CA ALA A 126 -13.24 -5.30 5.45
C ALA A 126 -12.00 -4.49 5.06
N VAL A 127 -10.99 -5.17 4.52
CA VAL A 127 -9.80 -4.58 3.93
C VAL A 127 -9.71 -5.04 2.47
N LEU A 128 -9.66 -4.08 1.54
CA LEU A 128 -9.56 -4.33 0.11
C LEU A 128 -8.13 -4.07 -0.34
N ILE A 129 -7.51 -5.06 -0.99
CA ILE A 129 -6.16 -4.97 -1.53
C ILE A 129 -6.24 -5.14 -3.04
N SER A 130 -5.86 -4.10 -3.78
CA SER A 130 -5.93 -4.06 -5.24
C SER A 130 -4.85 -4.91 -5.90
N HIS A 131 -3.60 -4.83 -5.43
CA HIS A 131 -2.45 -5.58 -5.95
C HIS A 131 -1.29 -5.60 -4.94
N ASN A 132 -0.17 -6.25 -5.29
CA ASN A 132 0.93 -6.59 -4.37
C ASN A 132 2.12 -5.62 -4.37
N HIS A 133 2.03 -4.45 -4.99
CA HIS A 133 3.11 -3.45 -4.91
C HIS A 133 3.20 -2.84 -3.51
N TYR A 134 4.40 -2.45 -3.09
CA TYR A 134 4.67 -2.02 -1.71
C TYR A 134 3.91 -0.77 -1.25
N ASP A 135 3.42 0.05 -2.17
CA ASP A 135 2.59 1.22 -1.93
C ASP A 135 1.09 0.89 -1.81
N HIS A 136 0.68 -0.34 -2.13
CA HIS A 136 -0.69 -0.86 -1.97
C HIS A 136 -0.79 -2.04 -0.99
N LEU A 137 0.29 -2.81 -0.82
CA LEU A 137 0.41 -3.94 0.09
C LEU A 137 1.57 -3.74 1.08
N ASP A 138 1.28 -3.01 2.16
CA ASP A 138 2.20 -2.87 3.27
C ASP A 138 2.05 -4.04 4.27
N ASN A 139 2.93 -5.03 4.13
CA ASN A 139 2.95 -6.22 4.99
C ASN A 139 2.97 -5.89 6.49
N HIS A 140 3.65 -4.82 6.93
CA HIS A 140 3.67 -4.42 8.34
C HIS A 140 2.29 -3.92 8.79
N THR A 141 1.65 -3.09 7.96
CA THR A 141 0.29 -2.62 8.19
C THR A 141 -0.71 -3.76 8.21
N ILE A 142 -0.68 -4.68 7.24
CA ILE A 142 -1.59 -5.83 7.17
C ILE A 142 -1.48 -6.70 8.43
N ARG A 143 -0.26 -6.99 8.90
CA ARG A 143 -0.05 -7.75 10.14
C ARG A 143 -0.64 -7.06 11.37
N ARG A 144 -0.53 -5.73 11.45
CA ARG A 144 -1.10 -4.95 12.55
C ARG A 144 -2.63 -4.92 12.49
N LEU A 145 -3.20 -4.72 11.31
CA LEU A 145 -4.65 -4.77 11.09
C LEU A 145 -5.21 -6.14 11.47
N ARG A 146 -4.60 -7.23 11.00
CA ARG A 146 -5.07 -8.59 11.29
C ARG A 146 -5.04 -8.94 12.79
N ARG A 147 -4.06 -8.40 13.53
CA ARG A 147 -3.98 -8.57 14.99
C ARG A 147 -5.03 -7.76 15.73
N ARG A 148 -5.29 -6.52 15.27
CA ARG A 148 -6.23 -5.61 15.92
C ARG A 148 -7.69 -5.93 15.61
N PHE A 149 -7.96 -6.36 14.38
CA PHE A 149 -9.29 -6.66 13.84
C PHE A 149 -9.31 -8.11 13.31
N PRO A 150 -9.34 -9.13 14.20
CA PRO A 150 -9.29 -10.53 13.81
C PRO A 150 -10.48 -10.98 12.96
N GLU A 151 -11.63 -10.32 13.12
CA GLU A 151 -12.86 -10.61 12.36
C GLU A 151 -12.94 -9.89 11.00
N ALA A 152 -12.03 -8.96 10.73
CA ALA A 152 -12.04 -8.23 9.46
C ALA A 152 -11.76 -9.17 8.28
N VAL A 153 -12.55 -9.02 7.21
CA VAL A 153 -12.39 -9.79 5.97
C VAL A 153 -11.37 -9.11 5.07
N PHE A 154 -10.35 -9.85 4.64
CA PHE A 154 -9.34 -9.34 3.70
C PHE A 154 -9.67 -9.83 2.29
N LEU A 155 -10.04 -8.89 1.42
CA LEU A 155 -10.37 -9.13 0.02
C LEU A 155 -9.14 -8.81 -0.84
N CYS A 156 -8.60 -9.83 -1.48
CA CYS A 156 -7.52 -9.71 -2.46
C CYS A 156 -7.83 -10.65 -3.64
N ARG A 157 -7.71 -10.15 -4.87
CA ARG A 157 -7.83 -10.99 -6.06
C ARG A 157 -6.43 -11.33 -6.54
N TRP A 158 -6.04 -12.59 -6.37
CA TRP A 158 -4.85 -13.15 -7.00
C TRP A 158 -5.22 -13.46 -8.45
N THR A 159 -4.83 -12.57 -9.37
CA THR A 159 -4.78 -12.89 -10.81
C THR A 159 -3.48 -13.58 -11.14
#